data_AF-A0A1G0L5V1-F1
#
_entry.id   AF-A0A1G0L5V1-F1
#
_cell.length_a   1.000
_cell.length_b   1.000
_cell.length_c   1.000
_cell.angle_alpha   90.00
_cell.angle_beta   90.00
_cell.angle_gamma   90.00
#
_symmetry.space_group_name_H-M   'P 1'
#
loop_
_entity.id
_entity.type
_entity.pdbx_description
1 polymer ?
#
loop_
_entity_poly.entity_id
_entity_poly.type
_entity_poly.pdbx_seq_one_letter_code
_entity_poly.pdbx_strand_id
1 'polypeptide(L)'
;MDEYRVPPSRLRRVSELLHAPGKKAKASVTMARGLLDAADDIAGQTGRSALVERAVGHYLRHLVRRARHERELALLNAHAAQLNREAGRALADQVELEDA
;
A
#
# COMPACT_ATOMS: atom_id res chain seq x y z
N MET A 1 -2.12 -17.65 1.63
CA MET A 1 -2.88 -16.60 2.33
C MET A 1 -3.06 -15.49 1.32
N ASP A 2 -4.29 -15.22 0.87
CA ASP A 2 -4.52 -14.13 -0.08
C ASP A 2 -4.21 -12.81 0.61
N GLU A 3 -3.22 -12.11 0.06
CA GLU A 3 -2.77 -10.86 0.64
C GLU A 3 -3.69 -9.74 0.18
N TYR A 4 -4.34 -9.06 1.12
CA TYR A 4 -5.20 -7.94 0.80
C TYR A 4 -4.43 -6.86 0.04
N ARG A 5 -5.05 -6.35 -1.03
CA ARG A 5 -4.53 -5.23 -1.84
C ARG A 5 -5.60 -4.17 -2.00
N VAL A 6 -5.18 -2.91 -2.02
CA VAL A 6 -6.09 -1.80 -2.36
C VAL A 6 -6.05 -1.60 -3.87
N PRO A 7 -7.16 -1.84 -4.60
CA PRO A 7 -7.20 -1.59 -6.04
C PRO A 7 -6.93 -0.11 -6.33
N PRO A 8 -6.26 0.23 -7.46
CA PRO A 8 -6.01 1.62 -7.83
C PRO A 8 -7.28 2.49 -7.83
N SER A 9 -8.40 1.94 -8.27
CA SER A 9 -9.71 2.62 -8.31
C SER A 9 -10.27 2.97 -6.92
N ARG A 10 -9.88 2.24 -5.87
CA ARG A 10 -10.35 2.45 -4.49
C ARG A 10 -9.34 3.18 -3.61
N LEU A 11 -8.10 3.37 -4.07
CA LEU A 11 -7.01 3.94 -3.28
C LEU A 11 -7.34 5.31 -2.68
N ARG A 12 -7.92 6.20 -3.50
CA ARG A 12 -8.35 7.54 -3.06
C ARG A 12 -9.39 7.44 -1.94
N ARG A 13 -10.47 6.69 -2.16
CA ARG A 13 -11.56 6.53 -1.20
C ARG A 13 -11.08 5.92 0.13
N VAL A 14 -10.26 4.86 0.07
CA VAL A 14 -9.73 4.24 1.29
C VAL A 14 -8.83 5.22 2.05
N SER A 15 -8.00 5.98 1.33
CA SER A 15 -7.19 7.03 1.94
C SER A 15 -8.06 8.09 2.61
N GLU A 16 -9.13 8.57 1.96
CA GLU A 16 -10.05 9.56 2.54
C GLU A 16 -10.72 9.03 3.82
N LEU A 17 -11.23 7.79 3.79
CA LEU A 17 -11.87 7.15 4.94
C LEU A 17 -10.93 6.98 6.15
N LEU A 18 -9.64 6.76 5.92
CA LEU A 18 -8.65 6.62 7.00
C LEU A 18 -8.30 7.94 7.71
N HIS A 19 -8.57 9.08 7.07
CA HIS A 19 -8.33 10.42 7.66
C HIS A 19 -9.63 11.11 8.08
N ALA A 20 -10.78 10.59 7.67
CA ALA A 20 -12.07 11.15 8.02
C ALA A 20 -12.34 11.00 9.53
N PRO A 21 -12.74 12.08 10.23
CA PRO A 21 -13.20 11.97 11.61
C PRO A 21 -14.54 11.20 11.65
N GLY A 22 -14.76 10.44 12.71
CA GLY A 22 -15.99 9.66 12.87
C GLY A 22 -16.23 9.19 14.30
N LYS A 23 -17.48 8.87 14.63
CA LYS A 23 -17.84 8.25 15.91
C LYS A 23 -17.53 6.76 15.87
N LYS A 24 -17.07 6.20 16.99
CA LYS A 24 -16.84 4.76 17.13
C LYS A 24 -18.17 4.01 17.05
N ALA A 25 -18.18 2.91 16.29
CA ALA A 25 -19.31 2.00 16.17
C ALA A 25 -18.92 0.62 16.70
N LYS A 26 -19.86 -0.07 17.37
CA LYS A 26 -19.65 -1.45 17.80
C LYS A 26 -19.64 -2.37 16.57
N ALA A 27 -18.66 -3.27 16.53
CA ALA A 27 -18.57 -4.31 15.51
C ALA A 27 -18.35 -5.66 16.19
N SER A 28 -19.02 -6.70 15.70
CA SER A 28 -18.81 -8.08 16.12
C SER A 28 -18.10 -8.84 15.00
N VAL A 29 -17.00 -9.50 15.31
CA VAL A 29 -16.20 -10.28 14.38
C VAL A 29 -15.79 -11.59 15.02
N THR A 30 -15.86 -12.69 14.27
CA THR A 30 -15.38 -13.99 14.73
C THR A 30 -13.87 -14.06 14.62
N MET A 31 -13.19 -14.42 15.71
CA MET A 31 -11.73 -14.50 15.78
C MET A 31 -11.32 -15.72 16.61
N ALA A 32 -10.09 -16.21 16.39
CA ALA A 32 -9.54 -17.30 17.19
C ALA A 32 -9.42 -16.89 18.66
N ARG A 33 -9.76 -17.80 19.58
CA ARG A 33 -9.73 -17.54 21.03
C ARG A 33 -8.35 -17.10 21.52
N GLY A 34 -7.29 -17.82 21.14
CA GLY A 34 -5.92 -17.46 21.55
C GLY A 34 -5.47 -16.08 21.07
N LEU A 35 -5.98 -15.61 19.93
CA LEU A 35 -5.70 -14.25 19.46
C LEU A 35 -6.40 -13.20 20.32
N LEU A 36 -7.60 -13.48 20.81
CA LEU A 36 -8.31 -12.60 21.75
C LEU A 36 -7.59 -12.56 23.10
N ASP A 37 -7.14 -13.70 23.61
CA ASP A 37 -6.39 -13.77 24.87
C ASP A 37 -5.07 -13.01 24.80
N ALA A 38 -4.31 -13.17 23.71
CA ALA A 38 -3.09 -12.39 23.47
C ALA A 38 -3.38 -10.89 23.33
N ALA A 39 -4.48 -10.53 22.67
CA ALA A 39 -4.90 -9.14 22.56
C ALA A 39 -5.29 -8.54 23.91
N ASP A 40 -5.91 -9.32 24.79
CA ASP A 40 -6.26 -8.89 26.15
C ASP A 40 -5.05 -8.64 27.02
N ASP A 41 -4.08 -9.57 26.98
CA ASP A 41 -2.83 -9.48 27.73
C ASP A 41 -2.04 -8.22 27.34
N ILE A 42 -1.90 -7.94 26.03
CA ILE A 42 -1.20 -6.76 25.53
C ILE A 42 -1.98 -5.46 25.79
N ALA A 43 -3.31 -5.50 25.64
CA ALA A 43 -4.11 -4.28 25.73
C ALA A 43 -4.20 -3.71 27.14
N GLY A 44 -4.15 -4.57 28.18
CA GLY A 44 -4.24 -4.17 29.58
C GLY A 44 -5.38 -3.18 29.83
N GLN A 45 -5.07 -2.08 30.54
CA GLN A 45 -6.04 -1.02 30.86
C GLN A 45 -6.56 -0.25 29.65
N THR A 46 -5.86 -0.27 28.51
CA THR A 46 -6.31 0.42 27.28
C THR A 46 -7.50 -0.30 26.63
N GLY A 47 -7.63 -1.61 26.90
CA GLY A 47 -8.72 -2.45 26.43
C GLY A 47 -8.56 -2.94 24.99
N ARG A 48 -9.08 -4.15 24.75
CA ARG A 48 -8.96 -4.89 23.49
C ARG A 48 -9.40 -4.08 22.26
N SER A 49 -10.50 -3.34 22.37
CA SER A 49 -11.07 -2.57 21.26
C SER A 49 -10.11 -1.51 20.73
N ALA A 50 -9.38 -0.82 21.61
CA ALA A 50 -8.39 0.17 21.22
C ALA A 50 -7.16 -0.46 20.57
N LEU A 51 -6.73 -1.64 21.04
CA LEU A 51 -5.67 -2.40 20.39
C LEU A 51 -6.08 -2.84 18.97
N VAL A 52 -7.27 -3.42 18.83
CA VAL A 52 -7.81 -3.86 17.53
C VAL A 52 -7.97 -2.69 16.58
N GLU A 53 -8.51 -1.55 17.03
CA GLU A 53 -8.65 -0.34 16.23
C GLU A 53 -7.29 0.16 15.71
N ARG A 54 -6.26 0.20 16.57
CA ARG A 54 -4.89 0.57 16.17
C ARG A 54 -4.29 -0.42 15.18
N ALA A 55 -4.46 -1.73 15.42
CA ALA A 55 -3.93 -2.78 14.56
C ALA A 55 -4.55 -2.72 13.16
N VAL A 56 -5.88 -2.66 13.08
CA VAL A 56 -6.61 -2.53 11.80
C VAL A 56 -6.22 -1.23 11.09
N GLY A 57 -6.19 -0.10 11.80
CA GLY A 57 -5.78 1.19 11.23
C GLY A 57 -4.35 1.17 10.69
N HIS A 58 -3.41 0.55 11.42
CA HIS A 58 -2.02 0.40 10.98
C HIS A 58 -1.94 -0.46 9.72
N TYR A 59 -2.64 -1.59 9.69
CA TYR A 59 -2.65 -2.49 8.55
C TYR A 59 -3.24 -1.82 7.30
N LEU A 60 -4.39 -1.14 7.43
CA LEU A 60 -5.00 -0.43 6.30
C LEU A 60 -4.09 0.69 5.75
N ARG A 61 -3.41 1.44 6.63
CA ARG A 61 -2.40 2.43 6.20
C ARG A 61 -1.22 1.77 5.49
N HIS A 62 -0.76 0.61 5.96
CA HIS A 62 0.28 -0.16 5.29
C HIS A 62 -0.15 -0.58 3.88
N LEU A 63 -1.38 -1.08 3.71
CA LEU A 63 -1.91 -1.46 2.39
C LEU A 63 -2.00 -0.26 1.43
N VAL A 64 -2.41 0.92 1.91
CA VAL A 64 -2.42 2.15 1.11
C VAL A 64 -1.01 2.57 0.70
N ARG A 65 -0.04 2.55 1.63
CA ARG A 65 1.36 2.88 1.33
C ARG A 65 1.94 1.93 0.29
N ARG A 66 1.68 0.63 0.43
CA ARG A 66 2.14 -0.37 -0.53
C ARG A 66 1.56 -0.14 -1.92
N ALA A 67 0.25 0.09 -2.01
CA ALA A 67 -0.40 0.36 -3.30
C ALA A 67 0.15 1.63 -3.99
N ARG A 68 0.52 2.66 -3.21
CA ARG A 68 1.20 3.85 -3.74
C ARG A 68 2.60 3.51 -4.26
N HIS A 69 3.40 2.80 -3.45
CA HIS A 69 4.75 2.41 -3.82
C HIS A 69 4.79 1.54 -5.09
N GLU A 70 3.89 0.57 -5.21
CA GLU A 70 3.77 -0.27 -6.41
C GLU A 70 3.46 0.56 -7.66
N ARG A 71 2.57 1.56 -7.54
CA ARG A 71 2.25 2.48 -8.63
C ARG A 71 3.45 3.36 -9.00
N GLU A 72 4.15 3.91 -8.02
CA GLU A 72 5.34 4.74 -8.22
C GLU A 72 6.44 3.94 -8.93
N LEU A 73 6.70 2.72 -8.48
CA LEU A 73 7.66 1.82 -9.11
C LEU A 73 7.30 1.50 -10.56
N ALA A 74 6.01 1.26 -10.85
CA ALA A 74 5.54 1.02 -12.21
C ALA A 74 5.77 2.23 -13.14
N LEU A 75 5.51 3.45 -12.65
CA LEU A 75 5.78 4.68 -13.40
C LEU A 75 7.28 4.87 -13.63
N LEU A 76 8.10 4.70 -12.60
CA LEU A 76 9.56 4.80 -12.70
C LEU A 76 10.11 3.85 -13.76
N ASN A 77 9.68 2.59 -13.75
CA ASN A 77 10.09 1.59 -14.73
C ASN A 77 9.66 1.96 -16.16
N ALA A 78 8.47 2.52 -16.33
CA ALA A 78 8.00 2.97 -17.64
C ALA A 78 8.87 4.11 -18.20
N HIS A 79 9.24 5.07 -17.36
CA HIS A 79 10.14 6.17 -17.74
C HIS A 79 11.56 5.68 -18.04
N ALA A 80 12.12 4.78 -17.22
CA ALA A 80 13.43 4.18 -17.48
C ALA A 80 13.45 3.42 -18.82
N ALA A 81 12.38 2.67 -19.13
CA ALA A 81 12.25 1.99 -20.40
C ALA A 81 12.18 2.96 -21.59
N GLN A 82 11.50 4.10 -21.42
CA GLN A 82 11.48 5.15 -22.45
C GLN A 82 12.87 5.76 -22.65
N LEU A 83 13.55 6.14 -21.58
CA LEU A 83 14.89 6.71 -21.64
C LEU A 83 15.90 5.76 -22.31
N ASN A 84 15.82 4.47 -21.98
CA ASN A 84 16.68 3.45 -22.60
C ASN A 84 16.45 3.35 -24.12
N ARG A 85 15.19 3.47 -24.58
CA ARG A 85 14.89 3.48 -26.02
C ARG A 85 15.43 4.73 -26.71
N GLU A 86 15.30 5.89 -26.08
CA GLU A 86 15.81 7.16 -26.60
C GLU A 86 17.34 7.15 -26.69
N ALA A 87 18.02 6.68 -25.63
CA ALA A 87 19.47 6.53 -25.62
C ALA A 87 19.95 5.55 -26.70
N GLY A 88 19.27 4.41 -26.87
CA GLY A 88 19.60 3.45 -27.92
C GLY A 88 19.47 4.04 -29.33
N ARG A 89 18.46 4.89 -29.57
CA ARG A 89 18.31 5.60 -30.85
C ARG A 89 19.43 6.61 -31.08
N ALA A 90 19.74 7.44 -30.08
CA ALA A 90 20.81 8.42 -30.18
C ALA A 90 22.18 7.76 -30.46
N LEU A 91 22.43 6.58 -29.87
CA LEU A 91 23.63 5.80 -30.17
C LEU A 91 23.63 5.23 -31.59
N ALA A 92 22.49 4.76 -32.08
CA ALA A 92 22.38 4.28 -33.46
C ALA A 92 22.63 5.41 -34.48
N ASP A 93 22.06 6.60 -34.25
CA ASP A 93 22.26 7.77 -35.11
C ASP A 93 23.74 8.20 -35.15
N GLN A 94 24.51 8.02 -34.06
CA GLN A 94 25.95 8.34 -34.04
C GLN A 94 26.79 7.36 -34.87
N VAL A 95 26.46 6.07 -34.84
CA VAL A 95 27.19 5.05 -35.61
C VAL A 95 26.94 5.24 -37.12
N GLU A 96 25.71 5.54 -37.53
CA GLU A 96 25.40 5.80 -38.95
C GLU A 96 26.13 7.04 -39.50
N LEU A 97 26.49 8.01 -38.66
CA LEU A 97 27.26 9.19 -39.06
C LEU A 97 28.78 8.95 -39.11
N GLU A 98 29.30 7.97 -38.38
CA GLU A 98 30.72 7.58 -38.46
C GLU A 98 31.01 6.63 -39.62
N ASP A 99 30.02 5.86 -40.08
CA ASP A 99 30.13 4.89 -41.17
C ASP A 99 29.76 5.45 -42.57
N ALA A 100 29.40 6.74 -42.69
CA ALA A 100 29.00 7.43 -43.93
C ALA A 100 30.05 8.43 -44.45
#